data_AF-A0A1Y3EUW0-F1
#
_entry.id   AF-A0A1Y3EUW0-F1
#
_cell.length_a   1.000
_cell.length_b   1.000
_cell.length_c   1.000
_cell.angle_alpha   90.00
_cell.angle_beta   90.00
_cell.angle_gamma   90.00
#
_symmetry.space_group_name_H-M   'P 1'
#
loop_
_entity.id
_entity.type
_entity.pdbx_description
1 polymer ?
#
loop_
_entity_poly.entity_id
_entity_poly.type
_entity_poly.pdbx_seq_one_letter_code
_entity_poly.pdbx_strand_id
1 'polypeptide(L)'
;MSGPNFKSFESWVLRWESTPMMWFILVEDDGFPVLRLREGKNEASERNFQSMTAVERKSCVMGQASQIEHFNISEVICAPSIKCIVAADSFISGFQCEKKDEGKGLNIKIDGGLSSTVECYYLHKEFRSLVVERGYDVDETYEPTKCKEDPYVDLDSRLSAALKFMRKKYSDSEDKVVAVFVDKCLESVLRSAARRSQLQVKLHVPAV
;
A
#
# COMPACT_ATOMS: atom_id res chain seq x y z
N MET A 1 7.60 -29.52 -8.98
CA MET A 1 6.34 -28.95 -9.49
C MET A 1 6.54 -27.45 -9.58
N SER A 2 6.69 -26.91 -10.80
CA SER A 2 6.76 -25.46 -11.01
C SER A 2 5.35 -24.90 -10.90
N GLY A 3 5.06 -24.19 -9.81
CA GLY A 3 3.83 -23.43 -9.67
C GLY A 3 3.69 -22.39 -10.79
N PRO A 4 2.51 -21.75 -10.94
CA PRO A 4 2.40 -20.60 -11.81
C PRO A 4 3.46 -19.59 -11.37
N ASN A 5 4.33 -19.14 -12.28
CA ASN A 5 5.27 -18.05 -12.02
C ASN A 5 4.47 -16.78 -11.71
N PHE A 6 4.07 -16.60 -10.46
CA PHE A 6 3.33 -15.42 -10.02
C PHE A 6 4.35 -14.29 -9.83
N LYS A 7 4.73 -13.63 -10.92
CA LYS A 7 5.54 -12.41 -10.84
C LYS A 7 4.90 -11.46 -9.81
N SER A 8 5.59 -11.24 -8.69
CA SER A 8 5.24 -10.27 -7.68
C SER A 8 5.20 -8.86 -8.29
N PHE A 9 4.56 -7.91 -7.60
CA PHE A 9 4.62 -6.52 -8.04
C PHE A 9 6.07 -6.04 -8.07
N GLU A 10 6.39 -5.22 -9.06
CA GLU A 10 7.60 -4.42 -8.99
C GLU A 10 7.55 -3.57 -7.73
N SER A 11 8.65 -3.56 -6.98
CA SER A 11 8.71 -2.81 -5.74
C SER A 11 10.13 -2.30 -5.50
N TRP A 12 10.23 -1.28 -4.64
CA TRP A 12 11.51 -0.72 -4.24
C TRP A 12 11.39 -0.09 -2.86
N VAL A 13 12.54 0.20 -2.25
CA VAL A 13 12.60 0.69 -0.89
C VAL A 13 13.25 2.07 -0.82
N LEU A 14 12.72 2.87 0.10
CA LEU A 14 13.28 4.15 0.51
C LEU A 14 13.51 4.10 2.02
N ARG A 15 14.72 4.39 2.47
CA ARG A 15 15.07 4.47 3.89
C ARG A 15 15.86 5.76 4.09
N TRP A 16 15.36 6.65 4.93
CA TRP A 16 16.15 7.79 5.42
C TRP A 16 16.87 7.38 6.71
N GLU A 17 17.94 8.11 7.05
CA GLU A 17 18.60 7.96 8.35
C GLU A 17 17.58 8.08 9.48
N SER A 18 17.65 7.15 10.42
CA SER A 18 16.76 7.08 11.58
C SER A 18 15.28 7.15 11.24
N THR A 19 14.86 6.40 10.21
CA THR A 19 13.43 6.22 9.85
C THR A 19 13.16 4.76 9.47
N PRO A 20 11.90 4.31 9.54
CA PRO A 20 11.49 3.01 9.03
C PRO A 20 11.76 2.87 7.54
N MET A 21 11.85 1.63 7.12
CA MET A 21 11.89 1.28 5.72
C MET A 21 10.53 1.56 5.08
N MET A 22 10.49 2.45 4.08
CA MET A 22 9.32 2.63 3.22
C MET A 22 9.42 1.67 2.04
N TRP A 23 8.51 0.72 1.95
CA TRP A 23 8.45 -0.26 0.86
C TRP A 23 7.36 0.11 -0.13
N PHE A 24 7.75 0.67 -1.27
CA PHE A 24 6.85 1.05 -2.35
C PHE A 24 6.54 -0.14 -3.24
N ILE A 25 5.27 -0.54 -3.29
CA ILE A 25 4.73 -1.61 -4.12
C ILE A 25 3.95 -0.98 -5.28
N LEU A 26 4.41 -1.23 -6.51
CA LEU A 26 3.87 -0.63 -7.71
C LEU A 26 2.76 -1.50 -8.28
N VAL A 27 1.51 -1.06 -8.12
CA VAL A 27 0.33 -1.80 -8.54
C VAL A 27 0.05 -1.53 -10.02
N GLU A 28 0.24 -2.58 -10.82
CA GLU A 28 -0.06 -2.59 -12.26
C GLU A 28 -1.56 -2.54 -12.52
N ASP A 29 -1.91 -2.05 -13.70
CA ASP A 29 -3.25 -2.18 -14.24
C ASP A 29 -3.36 -3.57 -14.91
N ASP A 30 -4.14 -4.47 -14.35
CA ASP A 30 -4.34 -5.83 -14.87
C ASP A 30 -5.81 -6.12 -15.23
N GLY A 31 -6.63 -5.06 -15.35
CA GLY A 31 -8.05 -5.11 -15.67
C GLY A 31 -8.82 -4.01 -14.94
N PHE A 32 -10.14 -4.10 -14.86
CA PHE A 32 -10.93 -3.22 -14.00
C PHE A 32 -11.14 -3.90 -12.64
N PRO A 33 -10.25 -3.69 -11.65
CA PRO A 33 -10.54 -4.15 -10.30
C PRO A 33 -11.78 -3.41 -9.82
N VAL A 34 -12.77 -4.17 -9.38
CA VAL A 34 -14.01 -3.65 -8.81
C VAL A 34 -13.87 -3.74 -7.30
N LEU A 35 -14.27 -2.68 -6.59
CA LEU A 35 -14.46 -2.76 -5.14
C LEU A 35 -15.58 -3.77 -4.86
N ARG A 36 -15.21 -5.00 -4.52
CA ARG A 36 -16.17 -6.05 -4.16
C ARG A 36 -16.75 -5.72 -2.79
N LEU A 37 -18.01 -6.10 -2.58
CA LEU A 37 -18.57 -6.10 -1.23
C LEU A 37 -17.80 -7.13 -0.42
N ARG A 38 -17.19 -6.71 0.68
CA ARG A 38 -16.48 -7.62 1.58
C ARG A 38 -17.49 -8.22 2.56
N GLU A 39 -17.62 -9.54 2.53
CA GLU A 39 -18.36 -10.28 3.57
C GLU A 39 -17.66 -10.09 4.93
N GLY A 40 -18.45 -9.94 5.99
CA GLY A 40 -17.94 -9.55 7.30
C GLY A 40 -16.91 -10.53 7.89
N LYS A 41 -16.05 -10.05 8.80
CA LYS A 41 -14.96 -10.80 9.46
C LYS A 41 -15.38 -12.13 10.14
N ASN A 42 -16.68 -12.39 10.29
CA ASN A 42 -17.23 -13.55 11.01
C ASN A 42 -17.48 -14.77 10.12
N GLU A 43 -17.39 -14.63 8.81
CA GLU A 43 -17.36 -15.78 7.92
C GLU A 43 -15.89 -16.11 7.66
N ALA A 44 -15.44 -17.24 8.20
CA ALA A 44 -14.23 -17.91 7.77
C ALA A 44 -14.43 -18.42 6.33
N SER A 45 -14.67 -17.50 5.40
CA SER A 45 -14.55 -17.79 3.99
C SER A 45 -13.06 -18.03 3.78
N GLU A 46 -12.70 -19.31 3.64
CA GLU A 46 -11.47 -19.69 2.97
C GLU A 46 -11.45 -18.86 1.68
N ARG A 47 -10.63 -17.81 1.68
CA ARG A 47 -10.60 -16.83 0.60
C ARG A 47 -10.08 -17.59 -0.61
N ASN A 48 -10.99 -18.11 -1.43
CA ASN A 48 -10.66 -19.05 -2.48
C ASN A 48 -9.67 -18.38 -3.43
N PHE A 49 -8.42 -18.82 -3.43
CA PHE A 49 -7.38 -18.30 -4.32
C PHE A 49 -7.81 -18.32 -5.80
N GLN A 50 -8.76 -19.21 -6.15
CA GLN A 50 -9.33 -19.31 -7.50
C GLN A 50 -10.29 -18.16 -7.86
N SER A 51 -10.95 -17.51 -6.89
CA SER A 51 -11.89 -16.39 -7.13
C SER A 51 -11.24 -15.01 -7.05
N MET A 52 -9.97 -14.95 -6.63
CA MET A 52 -9.18 -13.72 -6.53
C MET A 52 -8.73 -13.23 -7.92
N THR A 53 -8.77 -11.91 -8.09
CA THR A 53 -8.14 -11.22 -9.22
C THR A 53 -6.61 -11.42 -9.19
N ALA A 54 -5.94 -11.07 -10.29
CA ALA A 54 -4.49 -11.17 -10.35
C ALA A 54 -3.80 -10.21 -9.36
N VAL A 55 -4.28 -8.97 -9.20
CA VAL A 55 -3.84 -8.03 -8.16
C VAL A 55 -3.97 -8.63 -6.76
N GLU A 56 -5.14 -9.18 -6.41
CA GLU A 56 -5.36 -9.81 -5.10
C GLU A 56 -4.37 -10.94 -4.87
N ARG A 57 -4.25 -11.88 -5.82
CA ARG A 57 -3.34 -13.03 -5.66
C ARG A 57 -1.89 -12.61 -5.48
N LYS A 58 -1.39 -11.72 -6.32
CA LYS A 58 -0.01 -11.22 -6.23
C LYS A 58 0.24 -10.57 -4.86
N SER A 59 -0.70 -9.73 -4.42
CA SER A 59 -0.56 -9.01 -3.15
C SER A 59 -0.65 -9.94 -1.94
N CYS A 60 -1.56 -10.91 -1.95
CA CYS A 60 -1.69 -11.92 -0.91
C CYS A 60 -0.41 -12.74 -0.74
N VAL A 61 0.15 -13.23 -1.85
CA VAL A 61 1.43 -13.98 -1.85
C VAL A 61 2.57 -13.11 -1.32
N MET A 62 2.64 -11.83 -1.70
CA MET A 62 3.62 -10.90 -1.14
C MET A 62 3.45 -10.70 0.37
N GLY A 63 2.21 -10.66 0.85
CA GLY A 63 1.89 -10.59 2.29
C GLY A 63 2.39 -11.85 3.03
N GLN A 64 2.06 -13.03 2.51
CA GLN A 64 2.51 -14.31 3.07
C GLN A 64 4.03 -14.41 3.11
N ALA A 65 4.71 -14.06 2.00
CA ALA A 65 6.17 -14.05 1.94
C ALA A 65 6.76 -13.08 2.99
N SER A 66 6.17 -11.89 3.16
CA SER A 66 6.62 -10.92 4.16
C SER A 66 6.47 -11.45 5.59
N GLN A 67 5.43 -12.27 5.85
CA GLN A 67 5.23 -12.93 7.14
C GLN A 67 6.29 -14.01 7.38
N ILE A 68 6.58 -14.84 6.37
CA ILE A 68 7.59 -15.91 6.41
C ILE A 68 8.99 -15.32 6.63
N GLU A 69 9.31 -14.21 5.98
CA GLU A 69 10.57 -13.48 6.13
C GLU A 69 10.62 -12.62 7.40
N HIS A 70 9.60 -12.69 8.26
CA HIS A 70 9.49 -11.98 9.52
C HIS A 70 9.66 -10.45 9.40
N PHE A 71 9.22 -9.85 8.29
CA PHE A 71 9.20 -8.40 8.17
C PHE A 71 8.31 -7.76 9.23
N ASN A 72 8.84 -6.75 9.91
CA ASN A 72 8.11 -5.97 10.90
C ASN A 72 7.22 -4.92 10.24
N ILE A 73 6.21 -5.38 9.48
CA ILE A 73 5.23 -4.50 8.84
C ILE A 73 4.38 -3.85 9.94
N SER A 74 4.57 -2.54 10.12
CA SER A 74 3.84 -1.78 11.14
C SER A 74 2.68 -0.99 10.57
N GLU A 75 2.71 -0.70 9.28
CA GLU A 75 1.81 0.22 8.61
C GLU A 75 1.59 -0.20 7.16
N VAL A 76 0.35 -0.06 6.69
CA VAL A 76 -0.03 -0.30 5.29
C VAL A 76 -0.76 0.94 4.78
N ILE A 77 -0.11 1.66 3.87
CA ILE A 77 -0.59 2.90 3.27
C ILE A 77 -0.86 2.64 1.79
N CYS A 78 -1.89 3.27 1.23
CA CYS A 78 -2.18 3.18 -0.19
C CYS A 78 -2.64 4.51 -0.79
N ALA A 79 -2.45 4.65 -2.10
CA ALA A 79 -3.08 5.69 -2.89
C ALA A 79 -4.61 5.50 -2.94
N PRO A 80 -5.41 6.58 -3.09
CA PRO A 80 -6.86 6.49 -3.26
C PRO A 80 -7.21 5.97 -4.67
N SER A 81 -6.98 4.66 -4.87
CA SER A 81 -7.13 3.94 -6.12
C SER A 81 -7.67 2.54 -5.79
N ILE A 82 -8.68 2.08 -6.55
CA ILE A 82 -9.34 0.79 -6.27
C ILE A 82 -8.34 -0.36 -6.24
N LYS A 83 -7.40 -0.40 -7.20
CA LYS A 83 -6.38 -1.45 -7.25
C LYS A 83 -5.43 -1.41 -6.06
N CYS A 84 -5.07 -0.23 -5.58
CA CYS A 84 -4.20 -0.08 -4.41
C CYS A 84 -4.91 -0.52 -3.12
N ILE A 85 -6.21 -0.24 -2.99
CA ILE A 85 -7.03 -0.72 -1.87
C ILE A 85 -7.13 -2.25 -1.88
N VAL A 86 -7.48 -2.82 -3.03
CA VAL A 86 -7.62 -4.27 -3.20
C VAL A 86 -6.27 -4.97 -2.95
N ALA A 87 -5.17 -4.40 -3.44
CA ALA A 87 -3.84 -4.90 -3.17
C ALA A 87 -3.50 -4.83 -1.68
N ALA A 88 -3.71 -3.68 -1.03
CA ALA A 88 -3.39 -3.49 0.38
C ALA A 88 -4.19 -4.44 1.30
N ASP A 89 -5.50 -4.58 1.08
CA ASP A 89 -6.36 -5.51 1.82
C ASP A 89 -5.90 -6.97 1.67
N SER A 90 -5.60 -7.35 0.43
CA SER A 90 -5.16 -8.71 0.14
C SER A 90 -3.77 -9.00 0.70
N PHE A 91 -2.87 -8.01 0.70
CA PHE A 91 -1.57 -8.09 1.36
C PHE A 91 -1.71 -8.29 2.87
N ILE A 92 -2.53 -7.49 3.55
CA ILE A 92 -2.79 -7.64 5.00
C ILE A 92 -3.33 -9.03 5.29
N SER A 93 -4.29 -9.50 4.48
CA SER A 93 -4.87 -10.84 4.64
C SER A 93 -3.82 -11.94 4.51
N GLY A 94 -2.92 -11.83 3.53
CA GLY A 94 -1.81 -12.76 3.36
C GLY A 94 -0.80 -12.70 4.51
N PHE A 95 -0.44 -11.48 4.96
CA PHE A 95 0.54 -11.25 6.02
C PHE A 95 0.05 -11.68 7.42
N GLN A 96 -1.26 -11.69 7.64
CA GLN A 96 -1.88 -11.99 8.92
C GLN A 96 -2.56 -13.37 8.95
N CYS A 97 -2.43 -14.17 7.89
CA CYS A 97 -3.18 -15.42 7.69
C CYS A 97 -3.03 -16.43 8.85
N GLU A 98 -1.90 -16.42 9.57
CA GLU A 98 -1.64 -17.34 10.70
C GLU A 98 -1.75 -16.66 12.08
N LYS A 99 -1.93 -15.33 12.14
CA LYS A 99 -2.06 -14.59 13.40
C LYS A 99 -3.51 -14.67 13.89
N LYS A 100 -3.85 -15.74 14.60
CA LYS A 100 -5.23 -15.98 15.03
C LYS A 100 -5.75 -15.10 16.18
N ASP A 101 -4.91 -14.51 17.04
CA ASP A 101 -5.46 -13.74 18.19
C ASP A 101 -4.52 -12.75 18.90
N GLU A 102 -3.31 -12.46 18.38
CA GLU A 102 -2.35 -11.61 19.10
C GLU A 102 -2.15 -10.24 18.43
N GLY A 103 -2.93 -9.26 18.90
CA GLY A 103 -2.74 -7.83 18.65
C GLY A 103 -3.79 -7.16 17.75
N LYS A 104 -3.82 -5.82 17.78
CA LYS A 104 -4.64 -5.02 16.85
C LYS A 104 -4.15 -5.30 15.42
N GLY A 105 -5.03 -5.83 14.58
CA GLY A 105 -4.75 -6.09 13.16
C GLY A 105 -4.30 -4.84 12.42
N LEU A 106 -3.57 -5.01 11.31
CA LEU A 106 -3.22 -3.92 10.43
C LEU A 106 -4.49 -3.48 9.71
N ASN A 107 -4.65 -2.18 9.56
CA ASN A 107 -5.70 -1.59 8.75
C ASN A 107 -5.07 -0.75 7.64
N ILE A 108 -5.87 -0.42 6.64
CA ILE A 108 -5.44 0.32 5.46
C ILE A 108 -5.48 1.82 5.77
N LYS A 109 -4.42 2.53 5.43
CA LYS A 109 -4.36 4.00 5.49
C LYS A 109 -4.41 4.55 4.07
N ILE A 110 -5.35 5.45 3.79
CA ILE A 110 -5.51 6.06 2.46
C ILE A 110 -4.87 7.45 2.48
N ASP A 111 -3.84 7.65 1.65
CA ASP A 111 -3.15 8.95 1.56
C ASP A 111 -3.38 9.61 0.20
N GLY A 112 -4.14 10.70 0.18
CA GLY A 112 -4.41 11.48 -1.02
C GLY A 112 -3.14 11.99 -1.70
N GLY A 113 -2.07 12.28 -0.96
CA GLY A 113 -0.78 12.72 -1.52
C GLY A 113 -0.17 11.71 -2.49
N LEU A 114 -0.58 10.44 -2.44
CA LEU A 114 -0.14 9.36 -3.32
C LEU A 114 -1.05 9.14 -4.54
N SER A 115 -2.11 9.94 -4.75
CA SER A 115 -3.03 9.74 -5.86
C SER A 115 -2.37 9.92 -7.23
N SER A 116 -2.83 9.19 -8.25
CA SER A 116 -2.36 9.38 -9.63
C SER A 116 -2.97 10.60 -10.32
N THR A 117 -4.18 10.99 -9.91
CA THR A 117 -4.89 12.16 -10.47
C THR A 117 -5.21 13.20 -9.41
N VAL A 118 -5.52 14.42 -9.87
CA VAL A 118 -5.90 15.54 -9.01
C VAL A 118 -7.29 15.31 -8.41
N GLU A 119 -8.22 14.74 -9.17
CA GLU A 119 -9.56 14.38 -8.71
C GLU A 119 -9.48 13.40 -7.53
N CYS A 120 -8.65 12.36 -7.64
CA CYS A 120 -8.43 11.40 -6.58
C CYS A 120 -7.74 12.03 -5.35
N TYR A 121 -6.96 13.11 -5.51
CA TYR A 121 -6.43 13.86 -4.38
C TYR A 121 -7.53 14.59 -3.62
N TYR A 122 -8.47 15.26 -4.31
CA TYR A 122 -9.53 16.00 -3.64
C TYR A 122 -10.61 15.08 -3.06
N LEU A 123 -10.98 14.03 -3.78
CA LEU A 123 -12.05 13.11 -3.42
C LEU A 123 -11.60 11.94 -2.54
N HIS A 124 -10.38 11.97 -1.99
CA HIS A 124 -9.85 10.86 -1.19
C HIS A 124 -10.69 10.56 0.06
N LYS A 125 -11.41 11.57 0.61
CA LYS A 125 -12.27 11.38 1.78
C LYS A 125 -13.56 10.66 1.42
N GLU A 126 -14.21 11.07 0.33
CA GLU A 126 -15.39 10.43 -0.24
C GLU A 126 -15.07 9.01 -0.68
N PHE A 127 -13.90 8.83 -1.32
CA PHE A 127 -13.38 7.53 -1.68
C PHE A 127 -13.15 6.64 -0.45
N ARG A 128 -12.59 7.20 0.63
CA ARG A 128 -12.42 6.47 1.90
C ARG A 128 -13.76 6.01 2.46
N SER A 129 -14.76 6.87 2.51
CA SER A 129 -16.11 6.50 2.97
C SER A 129 -16.70 5.36 2.12
N LEU A 130 -16.59 5.45 0.79
CA LEU A 130 -17.04 4.38 -0.11
C LEU A 130 -16.33 3.05 0.16
N VAL A 131 -15.02 3.07 0.40
CA VAL A 131 -14.25 1.86 0.68
C VAL A 131 -14.67 1.23 2.02
N VAL A 132 -14.93 2.05 3.04
CA VAL A 132 -15.45 1.59 4.35
C VAL A 132 -16.85 0.99 4.19
N GLU A 133 -17.75 1.65 3.45
CA GLU A 133 -19.10 1.13 3.14
C GLU A 133 -19.05 -0.22 2.41
N ARG A 134 -17.99 -0.48 1.64
CA ARG A 134 -17.74 -1.76 0.97
C ARG A 134 -17.14 -2.83 1.89
N GLY A 135 -16.87 -2.51 3.16
CA GLY A 135 -16.45 -3.46 4.20
C GLY A 135 -14.93 -3.62 4.35
N TYR A 136 -14.13 -2.82 3.65
CA TYR A 136 -12.66 -2.83 3.81
C TYR A 136 -12.25 -2.23 5.16
N ASP A 137 -11.22 -2.80 5.79
CA ASP A 137 -10.72 -2.34 7.09
C ASP A 137 -9.78 -1.14 6.92
N VAL A 138 -10.37 0.07 6.94
CA VAL A 138 -9.65 1.33 6.71
C VAL A 138 -9.58 2.14 8.01
N ASP A 139 -8.42 2.75 8.27
CA ASP A 139 -8.24 3.72 9.34
C ASP A 139 -8.93 5.05 9.02
N GLU A 140 -10.16 5.22 9.50
CA GLU A 140 -10.92 6.46 9.34
C GLU A 140 -10.29 7.67 10.07
N THR A 141 -9.43 7.41 11.07
CA THR A 141 -8.73 8.44 11.86
C THR A 141 -7.41 8.87 11.24
N TYR A 142 -6.98 8.21 10.15
CA TYR A 142 -5.76 8.58 9.46
C TYR A 142 -5.89 9.97 8.83
N GLU A 143 -5.04 10.90 9.29
CA GLU A 143 -4.84 12.19 8.66
C GLU A 143 -3.85 12.05 7.49
N PRO A 144 -4.29 12.30 6.23
CA PRO A 144 -3.48 12.17 5.04
C PRO A 144 -2.60 13.38 4.79
N THR A 145 -1.65 13.23 3.86
CA THR A 145 -0.78 14.32 3.42
C THR A 145 -1.57 15.54 2.96
N LYS A 146 -1.22 16.71 3.49
CA LYS A 146 -1.71 18.01 3.01
C LYS A 146 -0.61 18.65 2.15
N CYS A 147 -0.88 18.83 0.85
CA CYS A 147 -0.02 19.63 -0.01
C CYS A 147 -0.40 21.11 0.13
N LYS A 148 0.58 22.00 0.36
CA LYS A 148 0.35 23.44 0.55
C LYS A 148 0.29 24.19 -0.77
N GLU A 149 1.07 23.72 -1.72
CA GLU A 149 1.09 24.16 -3.11
C GLU A 149 -0.20 23.69 -3.81
N ASP A 150 -0.61 24.40 -4.85
CA ASP A 150 -1.82 24.06 -5.60
C ASP A 150 -1.69 22.63 -6.18
N PRO A 151 -2.52 21.66 -5.74
CA PRO A 151 -2.48 20.27 -6.19
C PRO A 151 -2.70 20.11 -7.69
N TYR A 152 -3.34 21.11 -8.32
CA TYR A 152 -3.57 21.16 -9.76
C TYR A 152 -2.30 21.42 -10.56
N VAL A 153 -1.29 22.03 -9.93
CA VAL A 153 -0.15 22.61 -10.65
C VAL A 153 1.04 21.64 -10.72
N ASP A 154 1.19 20.70 -9.77
CA ASP A 154 2.35 19.81 -9.81
C ASP A 154 2.21 18.47 -9.04
N LEU A 155 2.09 17.37 -9.81
CA LEU A 155 2.17 15.99 -9.30
C LEU A 155 3.46 15.75 -8.49
N ASP A 156 4.57 16.36 -8.92
CA ASP A 156 5.87 16.20 -8.28
C ASP A 156 5.90 16.82 -6.88
N SER A 157 5.34 18.03 -6.73
CA SER A 157 5.16 18.69 -5.44
C SER A 157 4.29 17.88 -4.49
N ARG A 158 3.19 17.30 -4.98
CA ARG A 158 2.28 16.48 -4.17
C ARG A 158 2.94 15.20 -3.66
N LEU A 159 3.64 14.47 -4.52
CA LEU A 159 4.38 13.28 -4.13
C LEU A 159 5.56 13.62 -3.21
N SER A 160 6.25 14.74 -3.46
CA SER A 160 7.31 15.23 -2.59
C SER A 160 6.78 15.58 -1.19
N ALA A 161 5.60 16.20 -1.10
CA ALA A 161 4.94 16.47 0.17
C ALA A 161 4.57 15.16 0.90
N ALA A 162 4.10 14.13 0.18
CA ALA A 162 3.78 12.83 0.75
C ALA A 162 5.03 12.13 1.32
N LEU A 163 6.14 12.12 0.57
CA LEU A 163 7.42 11.59 1.05
C LEU A 163 7.91 12.32 2.31
N LYS A 164 7.86 13.67 2.30
CA LYS A 164 8.24 14.49 3.47
C LYS A 164 7.34 14.21 4.68
N PHE A 165 6.05 14.06 4.46
CA PHE A 165 5.08 13.74 5.50
C PHE A 165 5.36 12.37 6.11
N MET A 166 5.51 11.32 5.29
CA MET A 166 5.81 9.98 5.76
C MET A 166 7.14 9.93 6.53
N ARG A 167 8.20 10.58 6.01
CA ARG A 167 9.49 10.69 6.71
C ARG A 167 9.32 11.27 8.12
N LYS A 168 8.53 12.33 8.26
CA LYS A 168 8.29 12.98 9.56
C LYS A 168 7.39 12.16 10.47
N LYS A 169 6.30 11.59 9.93
CA LYS A 169 5.28 10.87 10.71
C LYS A 169 5.82 9.60 11.35
N TYR A 170 6.76 8.96 10.67
CA TYR A 170 7.24 7.63 11.06
C TYR A 170 8.68 7.63 11.57
N SER A 171 9.31 8.78 11.85
CA SER A 171 10.75 8.86 12.18
C SER A 171 11.19 7.92 13.31
N ASP A 172 10.37 7.69 14.32
CA ASP A 172 10.81 7.06 15.56
C ASP A 172 10.75 5.51 15.50
N SER A 173 11.09 4.90 14.35
CA SER A 173 10.79 3.49 14.08
C SER A 173 11.75 2.81 13.10
N GLU A 174 13.05 2.81 13.39
CA GLU A 174 14.10 2.29 12.49
C GLU A 174 13.95 0.82 12.05
N ASP A 175 13.40 -0.03 12.92
CA ASP A 175 13.24 -1.48 12.69
C ASP A 175 11.93 -1.85 11.98
N LYS A 176 11.07 -0.86 11.71
CA LYS A 176 9.75 -1.09 11.14
C LYS A 176 9.75 -0.94 9.62
N VAL A 177 8.80 -1.59 8.98
CA VAL A 177 8.52 -1.49 7.56
C VAL A 177 7.12 -0.89 7.36
N VAL A 178 7.04 0.15 6.54
CA VAL A 178 5.80 0.77 6.08
C VAL A 178 5.58 0.33 4.65
N ALA A 179 4.58 -0.51 4.40
CA ALA A 179 4.21 -0.93 3.05
C ALA A 179 3.34 0.15 2.40
N VAL A 180 3.73 0.62 1.20
CA VAL A 180 3.10 1.73 0.50
C VAL A 180 2.68 1.28 -0.90
N PHE A 181 1.37 1.13 -1.13
CA PHE A 181 0.78 0.72 -2.40
C PHE A 181 0.45 1.93 -3.26
N VAL A 182 1.05 2.03 -4.45
CA VAL A 182 0.87 3.16 -5.37
C VAL A 182 0.62 2.67 -6.79
N ASP A 183 -0.04 3.48 -7.60
CA ASP A 183 -0.24 3.18 -9.02
C ASP A 183 1.14 3.13 -9.73
N LYS A 184 1.41 2.09 -10.54
CA LYS A 184 2.70 1.95 -11.25
C LYS A 184 3.06 3.17 -12.12
N CYS A 185 2.06 3.88 -12.66
CA CYS A 185 2.29 5.09 -13.45
C CYS A 185 3.03 6.21 -12.68
N LEU A 186 3.04 6.17 -11.35
CA LEU A 186 3.73 7.13 -10.50
C LEU A 186 5.21 6.81 -10.28
N GLU A 187 5.71 5.66 -10.72
CA GLU A 187 7.06 5.19 -10.39
C GLU A 187 8.15 6.23 -10.73
N SER A 188 8.13 6.77 -11.94
CA SER A 188 9.18 7.69 -12.41
C SER A 188 9.24 8.97 -11.56
N VAL A 189 8.09 9.56 -11.27
CA VAL A 189 7.97 10.79 -10.48
C VAL A 189 8.28 10.53 -9.01
N LEU A 190 7.78 9.42 -8.44
CA LEU A 190 8.11 9.01 -7.07
C LEU A 190 9.61 8.77 -6.89
N ARG A 191 10.27 8.09 -7.84
CA ARG A 191 11.72 7.90 -7.81
C ARG A 191 12.47 9.22 -7.94
N SER A 192 12.00 10.15 -8.78
CA SER A 192 12.58 11.49 -8.92
C SER A 192 12.48 12.29 -7.62
N ALA A 193 11.30 12.29 -6.98
CA ALA A 193 11.07 12.91 -5.68
C ALA A 193 11.93 12.28 -4.57
N ALA A 194 12.03 10.95 -4.56
CA ALA A 194 12.87 10.24 -3.60
C ALA A 194 14.37 10.55 -3.77
N ARG A 195 14.88 10.64 -5.01
CA ARG A 195 16.29 11.01 -5.28
C ARG A 195 16.64 12.37 -4.70
N ARG A 196 15.74 13.34 -4.84
CA ARG A 196 15.92 14.69 -4.28
C ARG A 196 15.88 14.69 -2.74
N SER A 197 15.29 13.66 -2.13
CA SER A 197 15.22 13.50 -0.68
C SER A 197 16.44 12.80 -0.03
N GLN A 198 17.45 12.42 -0.83
CA GLN A 198 18.74 11.81 -0.44
C GLN A 198 18.63 10.53 0.44
N LEU A 199 18.52 9.36 -0.22
CA LEU A 199 19.03 8.01 0.12
C LEU A 199 18.26 6.97 -0.72
N GLN A 200 18.92 5.90 -1.20
CA GLN A 200 18.25 4.78 -1.89
C GLN A 200 18.87 3.44 -1.46
N VAL A 201 18.02 2.49 -1.08
CA VAL A 201 18.41 1.07 -0.94
C VAL A 201 17.38 0.25 -1.71
N LYS A 202 17.82 -0.59 -2.65
CA LYS A 202 16.93 -1.58 -3.28
C LYS A 202 16.79 -2.77 -2.34
N LEU A 203 15.57 -3.05 -1.90
CA LEU A 203 15.26 -4.33 -1.26
C LEU A 203 15.05 -5.38 -2.34
N HIS A 204 15.68 -6.54 -2.17
CA HIS A 204 15.34 -7.71 -2.95
C HIS A 204 14.18 -8.41 -2.23
N VAL A 205 12.97 -8.27 -2.77
CA VAL A 205 11.84 -9.11 -2.35
C VAL A 205 11.99 -10.43 -3.11
N PRO A 206 11.98 -11.60 -2.42
CA PRO A 206 12.07 -12.88 -3.09
C PRO A 206 11.02 -13.02 -4.19
N ALA A 207 11.42 -13.56 -5.34
CA ALA A 207 10.46 -14.00 -6.33
C ALA A 207 9.75 -15.24 -5.76
N VAL A 208 8.42 -15.19 -5.64
CA VAL A 208 7.58 -16.35 -5.36
C VAL A 208 6.92 -16.80 -6.65
#